data_AF-A0A2D6QW30-F1
#
_entry.id   AF-A0A2D6QW30-F1
#
_cell.length_a   1.000
_cell.length_b   1.000
_cell.length_c   1.000
_cell.angle_alpha   90.00
_cell.angle_beta   90.00
_cell.angle_gamma   90.00
#
_symmetry.space_group_name_H-M   'P 1'
#
loop_
_entity.id
_entity.type
_entity.pdbx_description
1 polymer ?
#
loop_
_entity_poly.entity_id
_entity_poly.type
_entity_poly.pdbx_seq_one_letter_code
_entity_poly.pdbx_strand_id
1 'polypeptide(L)'
;MLPRHLLVATLMLTVAAVSETSTQTADRPIVFVHGNGDSAALWHTTLWRFESNGYDRSRLFALDMVAPAAPDDDRVDEPNRSTSTEQRDQLAAAVTRILAETGQTHVILVGSSRGGNTIRNYIKTGAGHATVSLAVLCGTPNHGVFASEEVPGSEYNGRGDFLTRLNAGSEIHPDVEFVTIRSDANDKYAQPVLPVDAAGDDLAGGGYDSPTLAGALNLVIDGLDHREVAFAPRAFDAIYRAVAGRPPTAGITPETDVRLGGIVSGFANGEPTNLPVDGAVVAVYDVHPETGARLGDPIHRATTGLDGRWGPFAGSPAAPYEFVVSAAGYPTTHVYRSPFPRSTDLIRIRLEPLPGGAASQPAIVTMTRPRGYFGHGRDTFTMDGRVPDGVVAGVPTTSAASMPFAIARTVHVVFNEEALAVRTYPLAEQHVVFAEFHY
;
A
#
# COMPACT_ATOMS: atom_id res chain seq x y z
N MET A 1 41.30 -3.50 57.94
CA MET A 1 41.79 -2.91 56.68
C MET A 1 42.14 -4.05 55.74
N LEU A 2 41.31 -4.29 54.70
CA LEU A 2 41.62 -5.20 53.58
C LEU A 2 42.47 -4.43 52.54
N PRO A 3 43.20 -5.14 51.67
CA PRO A 3 42.86 -5.03 50.26
C PRO A 3 42.74 -6.38 49.53
N ARG A 4 41.85 -6.33 48.53
CA ARG A 4 41.42 -7.36 47.59
C ARG A 4 42.44 -7.49 46.45
N HIS A 5 42.78 -8.72 46.06
CA HIS A 5 43.35 -9.00 44.73
C HIS A 5 42.26 -9.60 43.85
N LEU A 6 41.96 -8.90 42.75
CA LEU A 6 41.00 -9.27 41.72
C LEU A 6 41.55 -10.45 40.89
N LEU A 7 40.74 -11.50 40.75
CA LEU A 7 40.91 -12.55 39.76
C LEU A 7 40.17 -12.09 38.48
N VAL A 8 40.90 -11.85 37.39
CA VAL A 8 40.28 -11.59 36.07
C VAL A 8 40.13 -12.91 35.33
N ALA A 9 38.90 -13.42 35.28
CA ALA A 9 38.55 -14.56 34.45
C ALA A 9 38.34 -14.07 33.00
N THR A 10 39.13 -14.60 32.07
CA THR A 10 38.99 -14.30 30.64
C THR A 10 37.92 -15.23 30.07
N LEU A 11 36.75 -14.70 29.77
CA LEU A 11 35.66 -15.42 29.11
C LEU A 11 35.90 -15.35 27.59
N MET A 12 36.44 -16.42 27.00
CA MET A 12 36.43 -16.59 25.55
C MET A 12 35.00 -16.95 25.12
N LEU A 13 34.27 -15.98 24.55
CA LEU A 13 33.06 -16.25 23.80
C LEU A 13 33.46 -16.79 22.42
N THR A 14 33.20 -18.07 22.19
CA THR A 14 33.15 -18.66 20.86
C THR A 14 31.98 -18.06 20.10
N VAL A 15 32.27 -17.12 19.18
CA VAL A 15 31.34 -16.70 18.14
C VAL A 15 31.41 -17.75 17.03
N ALA A 16 30.47 -18.70 17.03
CA ALA A 16 30.23 -19.57 15.90
C ALA A 16 28.74 -19.89 15.82
N ALA A 17 28.19 -19.75 14.60
CA ALA A 17 26.81 -20.06 14.16
C ALA A 17 25.72 -18.96 14.30
N VAL A 18 25.96 -17.74 13.78
CA VAL A 18 24.87 -16.79 13.42
C VAL A 18 24.80 -16.52 11.90
N SER A 19 25.71 -17.08 11.10
CA SER A 19 25.77 -16.79 9.66
C SER A 19 24.88 -17.66 8.76
N GLU A 20 24.44 -18.84 9.21
CA GLU A 20 23.64 -19.74 8.34
C GLU A 20 22.14 -19.41 8.34
N THR A 21 21.59 -18.88 9.43
CA THR A 21 20.15 -18.55 9.51
C THR A 21 19.79 -17.28 8.73
N SER A 22 20.69 -16.28 8.71
CA SER A 22 20.45 -15.00 8.01
C SER A 22 20.56 -15.10 6.49
N THR A 23 21.35 -16.04 5.98
CA THR A 23 21.46 -16.29 4.53
C THR A 23 20.24 -17.02 4.00
N GLN A 24 19.64 -17.90 4.80
CA GLN A 24 18.47 -18.69 4.39
C GLN A 24 17.15 -17.88 4.32
N THR A 25 16.99 -16.80 5.09
CA THR A 25 15.83 -15.89 4.96
C THR A 25 15.97 -14.89 3.81
N ALA A 26 17.19 -14.48 3.48
CA ALA A 26 17.46 -13.54 2.39
C ALA A 26 17.11 -14.11 0.99
N ASP A 27 17.12 -15.45 0.83
CA ASP A 27 16.81 -16.13 -0.42
C ASP A 27 15.30 -16.44 -0.61
N ARG A 28 14.48 -16.28 0.43
CA ARG A 28 13.04 -16.61 0.37
C ARG A 28 12.28 -15.56 -0.43
N PRO A 29 11.29 -15.95 -1.26
CA PRO A 29 10.41 -15.00 -1.90
C PRO A 29 9.61 -14.23 -0.85
N ILE A 30 9.55 -12.91 -1.00
CA ILE A 30 8.73 -12.02 -0.18
C ILE A 30 7.50 -11.64 -1.00
N VAL A 31 6.33 -11.93 -0.45
CA VAL A 31 5.04 -11.67 -1.09
C VAL A 31 4.31 -10.57 -0.32
N PHE A 32 4.02 -9.47 -1.00
CA PHE A 32 3.37 -8.29 -0.43
C PHE A 32 1.89 -8.27 -0.81
N VAL A 33 1.02 -8.12 0.19
CA VAL A 33 -0.46 -8.16 0.05
C VAL A 33 -1.05 -6.83 0.51
N HIS A 34 -1.68 -6.10 -0.41
CA HIS A 34 -2.26 -4.77 -0.11
C HIS A 34 -3.57 -4.86 0.70
N GLY A 35 -4.04 -3.71 1.17
CA GLY A 35 -5.28 -3.55 1.94
C GLY A 35 -6.55 -3.49 1.09
N ASN A 36 -7.67 -3.23 1.76
CA ASN A 36 -8.99 -3.11 1.17
C ASN A 36 -9.04 -2.02 0.09
N GLY A 37 -9.51 -2.35 -1.11
CA GLY A 37 -9.64 -1.38 -2.20
C GLY A 37 -8.30 -0.89 -2.81
N ASP A 38 -7.15 -1.29 -2.28
CA ASP A 38 -5.83 -0.87 -2.77
C ASP A 38 -5.33 -1.75 -3.94
N SER A 39 -4.05 -1.63 -4.31
CA SER A 39 -3.41 -2.43 -5.37
C SER A 39 -1.93 -2.68 -5.04
N ALA A 40 -1.28 -3.54 -5.84
CA ALA A 40 0.15 -3.84 -5.72
C ALA A 40 1.05 -2.59 -5.76
N ALA A 41 0.59 -1.52 -6.42
CA ALA A 41 1.35 -0.29 -6.61
C ALA A 41 1.80 0.35 -5.29
N LEU A 42 1.08 0.16 -4.19
CA LEU A 42 1.47 0.74 -2.89
C LEU A 42 2.83 0.21 -2.41
N TRP A 43 3.21 -1.00 -2.80
CA TRP A 43 4.46 -1.63 -2.37
C TRP A 43 5.70 -1.22 -3.16
N HIS A 44 5.59 -0.49 -4.28
CA HIS A 44 6.76 -0.28 -5.15
C HIS A 44 7.92 0.44 -4.45
N THR A 45 7.64 1.40 -3.55
CA THR A 45 8.72 2.08 -2.79
C THR A 45 9.35 1.16 -1.75
N THR A 46 8.57 0.24 -1.17
CA THR A 46 9.09 -0.83 -0.31
C THR A 46 10.00 -1.77 -1.10
N LEU A 47 9.61 -2.20 -2.30
CA LEU A 47 10.46 -3.01 -3.18
C LEU A 47 11.76 -2.30 -3.52
N TRP A 48 11.70 -1.03 -3.93
CA TRP A 48 12.90 -0.24 -4.19
C TRP A 48 13.83 -0.11 -3.00
N ARG A 49 13.30 0.00 -1.78
CA ARG A 49 14.10 0.01 -0.56
C ARG A 49 14.74 -1.36 -0.29
N PHE A 50 14.05 -2.47 -0.54
CA PHE A 50 14.65 -3.81 -0.49
C PHE A 50 15.78 -3.98 -1.53
N GLU A 51 15.55 -3.60 -2.78
CA GLU A 51 16.54 -3.67 -3.86
C GLU A 51 17.76 -2.79 -3.56
N SER A 52 17.54 -1.58 -3.03
CA SER A 52 18.62 -0.68 -2.59
C SER A 52 19.44 -1.27 -1.44
N ASN A 53 18.88 -2.26 -0.74
CA ASN A 53 19.51 -3.02 0.33
C ASN A 53 20.07 -4.38 -0.13
N GLY A 54 20.16 -4.60 -1.45
CA GLY A 54 20.79 -5.77 -2.07
C GLY A 54 19.88 -6.99 -2.26
N TYR A 55 18.56 -6.88 -2.01
CA TYR A 55 17.64 -7.96 -2.34
C TYR A 55 17.46 -8.10 -3.85
N ASP A 56 17.41 -9.35 -4.32
CA ASP A 56 17.11 -9.66 -5.71
C ASP A 56 15.64 -9.34 -6.02
N ARG A 57 15.41 -8.52 -7.06
CA ARG A 57 14.06 -8.18 -7.54
C ARG A 57 13.24 -9.42 -7.87
N SER A 58 13.85 -10.50 -8.36
CA SER A 58 13.13 -11.74 -8.69
C SER A 58 12.62 -12.49 -7.45
N ARG A 59 12.92 -12.01 -6.24
CA ARG A 59 12.39 -12.53 -4.98
C ARG A 59 11.30 -11.64 -4.38
N LEU A 60 10.97 -10.51 -4.98
CA LEU A 60 10.00 -9.56 -4.44
C LEU A 60 8.73 -9.56 -5.29
N PHE A 61 7.61 -9.96 -4.69
CA PHE A 61 6.34 -10.13 -5.40
C PHE A 61 5.25 -9.29 -4.74
N ALA A 62 4.81 -8.21 -5.38
CA ALA A 62 3.63 -7.47 -4.94
C ALA A 62 2.39 -8.02 -5.64
N LEU A 63 1.43 -8.55 -4.88
CA LEU A 63 0.20 -9.11 -5.43
C LEU A 63 -0.81 -8.00 -5.69
N ASP A 64 -1.53 -8.14 -6.80
CA ASP A 64 -2.62 -7.27 -7.19
C ASP A 64 -3.91 -8.09 -7.06
N MET A 65 -4.54 -8.00 -5.88
CA MET A 65 -5.70 -8.81 -5.56
C MET A 65 -6.90 -8.31 -6.35
N VAL A 66 -7.62 -9.23 -6.99
CA VAL A 66 -8.82 -8.92 -7.77
C VAL A 66 -9.99 -8.64 -6.84
N ALA A 67 -10.86 -7.70 -7.22
CA ALA A 67 -12.00 -7.26 -6.42
C ALA A 67 -11.59 -6.92 -4.98
N PRO A 68 -10.61 -6.01 -4.80
CA PRO A 68 -9.89 -5.82 -3.54
C PRO A 68 -10.75 -5.30 -2.38
N ALA A 69 -11.96 -4.83 -2.64
CA ALA A 69 -12.92 -4.43 -1.61
C ALA A 69 -13.61 -5.65 -0.98
N ALA A 70 -13.80 -5.61 0.33
CA ALA A 70 -14.62 -6.56 1.06
C ALA A 70 -16.10 -6.29 0.80
N PRO A 71 -16.96 -7.34 0.78
CA PRO A 71 -18.39 -7.17 0.91
C PRO A 71 -18.76 -6.56 2.28
N ASP A 72 -19.94 -5.96 2.36
CA ASP A 72 -20.48 -5.51 3.64
C ASP A 72 -20.82 -6.74 4.51
N ASP A 73 -21.22 -7.84 3.87
CA ASP A 73 -21.44 -9.15 4.49
C ASP A 73 -20.69 -10.27 3.75
N ASP A 74 -19.70 -10.87 4.39
CA ASP A 74 -18.82 -11.93 3.85
C ASP A 74 -19.56 -13.22 3.45
N ARG A 75 -20.86 -13.32 3.73
CA ARG A 75 -21.72 -14.44 3.38
C ARG A 75 -22.54 -14.17 2.10
N VAL A 76 -22.46 -12.96 1.57
CA VAL A 76 -23.24 -12.50 0.43
C VAL A 76 -22.31 -12.13 -0.72
N ASP A 77 -22.60 -12.68 -1.90
CA ASP A 77 -21.88 -12.32 -3.11
C ASP A 77 -22.24 -10.88 -3.49
N GLU A 78 -21.25 -9.99 -3.46
CA GLU A 78 -21.39 -8.60 -3.88
C GLU A 78 -20.56 -8.33 -5.15
N PRO A 79 -21.14 -7.74 -6.21
CA PRO A 79 -20.41 -7.47 -7.45
C PRO A 79 -19.14 -6.63 -7.24
N ASN A 80 -18.02 -7.07 -7.83
CA ASN A 80 -16.69 -6.43 -7.76
C ASN A 80 -16.08 -6.32 -6.35
N ARG A 81 -16.62 -7.09 -5.41
CA ARG A 81 -16.06 -7.32 -4.08
C ARG A 81 -15.71 -8.79 -3.95
N SER A 82 -14.85 -9.12 -3.01
CA SER A 82 -14.43 -10.50 -2.79
C SER A 82 -14.50 -10.83 -1.31
N THR A 83 -14.98 -12.02 -1.01
CA THR A 83 -15.05 -12.54 0.36
C THR A 83 -13.66 -12.84 0.92
N SER A 84 -13.57 -13.01 2.24
CA SER A 84 -12.37 -13.43 2.96
C SER A 84 -11.85 -14.80 2.49
N THR A 85 -12.74 -15.65 1.96
CA THR A 85 -12.39 -16.96 1.37
C THR A 85 -11.79 -16.79 -0.02
N GLU A 86 -12.39 -15.96 -0.88
CA GLU A 86 -11.85 -15.71 -2.22
C GLU A 86 -10.49 -15.01 -2.18
N GLN A 87 -10.30 -14.03 -1.29
CA GLN A 87 -9.00 -13.39 -1.07
C GLN A 87 -7.94 -14.39 -0.60
N ARG A 88 -8.30 -15.29 0.34
CA ARG A 88 -7.42 -16.37 0.81
C ARG A 88 -7.01 -17.28 -0.34
N ASP A 89 -7.95 -17.67 -1.20
CA ASP A 89 -7.70 -18.60 -2.29
C ASP A 89 -6.86 -17.95 -3.40
N GLN A 90 -7.06 -16.65 -3.67
CA GLN A 90 -6.17 -15.87 -4.53
C GLN A 90 -4.73 -15.86 -4.00
N LEU A 91 -4.53 -15.64 -2.70
CA LEU A 91 -3.21 -15.68 -2.07
C LEU A 91 -2.60 -17.09 -2.16
N ALA A 92 -3.37 -18.14 -1.85
CA ALA A 92 -2.90 -19.52 -1.91
C ALA A 92 -2.43 -19.92 -3.32
N ALA A 93 -3.18 -19.52 -4.35
CA ALA A 93 -2.81 -19.75 -5.75
C ALA A 93 -1.53 -18.98 -6.12
N ALA A 94 -1.40 -17.72 -5.68
CA ALA A 94 -0.20 -16.93 -5.91
C ALA A 94 1.04 -17.53 -5.23
N VAL A 95 0.94 -17.94 -3.96
CA VAL A 95 2.04 -18.58 -3.23
C VAL A 95 2.46 -19.88 -3.92
N THR A 96 1.50 -20.72 -4.32
CA THR A 96 1.79 -21.97 -5.05
C THR A 96 2.58 -21.70 -6.33
N ARG A 97 2.15 -20.72 -7.13
CA ARG A 97 2.85 -20.32 -8.36
C ARG A 97 4.25 -19.79 -8.06
N ILE A 98 4.39 -18.90 -7.08
CA ILE A 98 5.68 -18.28 -6.73
C ILE A 98 6.67 -19.35 -6.25
N LEU A 99 6.26 -20.29 -5.39
CA LEU A 99 7.13 -21.39 -4.94
C LEU A 99 7.59 -22.26 -6.11
N ALA A 100 6.69 -22.57 -7.06
CA ALA A 100 7.04 -23.33 -8.25
C ALA A 100 8.01 -22.58 -9.17
N GLU A 101 7.79 -21.28 -9.40
CA GLU A 101 8.64 -20.42 -10.24
C GLU A 101 10.04 -20.22 -9.63
N THR A 102 10.10 -20.11 -8.30
CA THR A 102 11.33 -19.75 -7.58
C THR A 102 12.15 -20.95 -7.10
N GLY A 103 11.56 -22.15 -7.13
CA GLY A 103 12.13 -23.38 -6.58
C GLY A 103 12.24 -23.41 -5.06
N GLN A 104 11.61 -22.46 -4.37
CA GLN A 104 11.66 -22.33 -2.92
C GLN A 104 10.52 -23.15 -2.28
N THR A 105 10.67 -23.49 -1.00
CA THR A 105 9.66 -24.24 -0.24
C THR A 105 8.83 -23.36 0.68
N HIS A 106 9.33 -22.17 1.01
CA HIS A 106 8.67 -21.22 1.90
C HIS A 106 8.72 -19.80 1.34
N VAL A 107 7.67 -19.03 1.62
CA VAL A 107 7.61 -17.59 1.40
C VAL A 107 7.60 -16.82 2.71
N ILE A 108 7.94 -15.54 2.62
CA ILE A 108 7.64 -14.53 3.63
C ILE A 108 6.43 -13.75 3.15
N LEU A 109 5.44 -13.53 4.01
CA LEU A 109 4.25 -12.75 3.68
C LEU A 109 4.25 -11.42 4.43
N VAL A 110 4.07 -10.32 3.72
CA VAL A 110 3.94 -8.96 4.29
C VAL A 110 2.60 -8.40 3.87
N GLY A 111 1.72 -8.09 4.82
CA GLY A 111 0.36 -7.62 4.54
C GLY A 111 0.07 -6.29 5.18
N SER A 112 -0.62 -5.41 4.46
CA SER A 112 -1.17 -4.17 5.02
C SER A 112 -2.67 -4.31 5.23
N SER A 113 -3.22 -3.85 6.36
CA SER A 113 -4.66 -3.76 6.57
C SER A 113 -5.37 -5.11 6.31
N ARG A 114 -6.44 -5.12 5.51
CA ARG A 114 -7.13 -6.33 5.01
C ARG A 114 -6.19 -7.44 4.51
N GLY A 115 -5.09 -7.08 3.85
CA GLY A 115 -4.11 -8.04 3.34
C GLY A 115 -3.49 -8.89 4.45
N GLY A 116 -3.34 -8.35 5.67
CA GLY A 116 -2.91 -9.11 6.82
C GLY A 116 -3.94 -10.14 7.29
N ASN A 117 -5.24 -9.82 7.26
CA ASN A 117 -6.30 -10.79 7.55
C ASN A 117 -6.34 -11.91 6.49
N THR A 118 -6.07 -11.57 5.22
CA THR A 118 -5.91 -12.56 4.14
C THR A 118 -4.76 -13.52 4.44
N ILE A 119 -3.60 -13.01 4.86
CA ILE A 119 -2.43 -13.82 5.26
C ILE A 119 -2.77 -14.73 6.44
N ARG A 120 -3.38 -14.19 7.49
CA ARG A 120 -3.78 -14.98 8.66
C ARG A 120 -4.77 -16.08 8.29
N ASN A 121 -5.76 -15.76 7.46
CA ASN A 121 -6.75 -16.75 7.00
C ASN A 121 -6.07 -17.85 6.17
N TYR A 122 -5.11 -17.50 5.31
CA TYR A 122 -4.34 -18.48 4.53
C TYR A 122 -3.52 -19.41 5.42
N ILE A 123 -2.81 -18.86 6.41
CA ILE A 123 -2.01 -19.68 7.35
C ILE A 123 -2.90 -20.62 8.15
N LYS A 124 -4.01 -20.12 8.69
CA LYS A 124 -4.88 -20.86 9.61
C LYS A 124 -5.82 -21.85 8.92
N THR A 125 -6.39 -21.49 7.77
CA THR A 125 -7.43 -22.30 7.09
C THR A 125 -7.05 -22.75 5.69
N GLY A 126 -6.10 -22.09 5.03
CA GLY A 126 -5.66 -22.38 3.66
C GLY A 126 -4.40 -23.24 3.55
N ALA A 127 -4.02 -23.95 4.62
CA ALA A 127 -2.77 -24.72 4.72
C ALA A 127 -1.47 -23.91 4.57
N GLY A 128 -1.54 -22.58 4.67
CA GLY A 128 -0.38 -21.70 4.51
C GLY A 128 0.72 -21.95 5.53
N HIS A 129 0.42 -22.48 6.72
CA HIS A 129 1.42 -22.82 7.73
C HIS A 129 2.55 -23.75 7.22
N ALA A 130 2.29 -24.57 6.19
CA ALA A 130 3.29 -25.47 5.62
C ALA A 130 4.25 -24.78 4.62
N THR A 131 3.98 -23.52 4.25
CA THR A 131 4.65 -22.81 3.16
C THR A 131 5.04 -21.37 3.52
N VAL A 132 4.73 -20.91 4.73
CA VAL A 132 5.03 -19.56 5.18
C VAL A 132 6.00 -19.65 6.35
N SER A 133 7.15 -19.00 6.27
CA SER A 133 8.10 -18.98 7.39
C SER A 133 7.92 -17.77 8.31
N LEU A 134 7.45 -16.65 7.76
CA LEU A 134 7.30 -15.38 8.47
C LEU A 134 6.09 -14.62 7.90
N ALA A 135 5.26 -14.09 8.79
CA ALA A 135 4.16 -13.18 8.49
C ALA A 135 4.38 -11.83 9.18
N VAL A 136 4.48 -10.75 8.40
CA VAL A 136 4.55 -9.37 8.90
C VAL A 136 3.24 -8.65 8.59
N LEU A 137 2.54 -8.22 9.63
CA LEU A 137 1.17 -7.69 9.56
C LEU A 137 1.14 -6.21 9.97
N CYS A 138 0.93 -5.33 9.00
CA CYS A 138 1.03 -3.88 9.16
C CYS A 138 -0.38 -3.24 9.22
N GLY A 139 -0.76 -2.68 10.37
CA GLY A 139 -2.08 -2.04 10.54
C GLY A 139 -3.25 -3.01 10.31
N THR A 140 -3.03 -4.31 10.46
CA THR A 140 -4.05 -5.33 10.21
C THR A 140 -5.15 -5.24 11.26
N PRO A 141 -6.45 -5.19 10.90
CA PRO A 141 -7.54 -5.18 11.87
C PRO A 141 -7.76 -6.58 12.46
N ASN A 142 -6.77 -7.06 13.23
CA ASN A 142 -6.70 -8.41 13.78
C ASN A 142 -7.81 -8.72 14.78
N HIS A 143 -8.23 -7.71 15.53
CA HIS A 143 -9.34 -7.74 16.48
C HIS A 143 -10.52 -6.85 16.04
N GLY A 144 -10.55 -6.50 14.75
CA GLY A 144 -11.62 -5.71 14.15
C GLY A 144 -11.33 -4.22 14.14
N VAL A 145 -12.08 -3.54 13.28
CA VAL A 145 -12.18 -2.09 13.20
C VAL A 145 -13.19 -1.59 14.22
N PHE A 146 -14.30 -2.33 14.35
CA PHE A 146 -15.39 -2.10 15.30
C PHE A 146 -15.87 -3.42 15.90
N ALA A 147 -16.74 -3.35 16.91
CA ALA A 147 -17.35 -4.51 17.55
C ALA A 147 -18.88 -4.32 17.67
N SER A 148 -19.66 -5.13 16.96
CA SER A 148 -21.13 -5.08 16.97
C SER A 148 -21.76 -6.47 16.84
N GLU A 149 -22.92 -6.68 17.46
CA GLU A 149 -23.75 -7.89 17.26
C GLU A 149 -24.65 -7.80 16.03
N GLU A 150 -24.81 -6.59 15.45
CA GLU A 150 -25.82 -6.32 14.42
C GLU A 150 -25.37 -6.71 13.01
N VAL A 151 -24.05 -6.73 12.77
CA VAL A 151 -23.44 -7.00 11.47
C VAL A 151 -22.41 -8.14 11.56
N PRO A 152 -22.83 -9.36 11.95
CA PRO A 152 -21.91 -10.48 12.19
C PRO A 152 -21.17 -10.95 10.92
N GLY A 153 -21.69 -10.61 9.74
CA GLY A 153 -21.11 -10.96 8.45
C GLY A 153 -19.93 -10.09 8.02
N SER A 154 -19.72 -8.91 8.63
CA SER A 154 -18.61 -8.05 8.22
C SER A 154 -17.25 -8.63 8.66
N GLU A 155 -16.30 -8.76 7.73
CA GLU A 155 -14.94 -9.22 8.04
C GLU A 155 -14.13 -8.25 8.93
N TYR A 156 -14.61 -7.01 9.11
CA TYR A 156 -14.00 -5.99 9.97
C TYR A 156 -14.61 -5.93 11.37
N ASN A 157 -15.65 -6.71 11.64
CA ASN A 157 -16.29 -6.75 12.93
C ASN A 157 -15.54 -7.70 13.87
N GLY A 158 -14.97 -7.17 14.95
CA GLY A 158 -14.26 -7.94 15.98
C GLY A 158 -15.13 -8.98 16.68
N ARG A 159 -16.46 -8.82 16.64
CA ARG A 159 -17.45 -9.79 17.13
C ARG A 159 -18.08 -10.63 16.00
N GLY A 160 -17.67 -10.38 14.74
CA GLY A 160 -18.18 -11.08 13.58
C GLY A 160 -17.66 -12.51 13.45
N ASP A 161 -18.31 -13.28 12.57
CA ASP A 161 -18.03 -14.71 12.38
C ASP A 161 -16.58 -14.95 11.94
N PHE A 162 -16.07 -14.10 11.04
CA PHE A 162 -14.72 -14.22 10.48
C PHE A 162 -13.63 -14.06 11.55
N LEU A 163 -13.62 -12.95 12.29
CA LEU A 163 -12.58 -12.66 13.28
C LEU A 163 -12.71 -13.53 14.52
N THR A 164 -13.93 -13.88 14.94
CA THR A 164 -14.13 -14.84 16.04
C THR A 164 -13.48 -16.19 15.72
N ARG A 165 -13.69 -16.70 14.50
CA ARG A 165 -13.04 -17.95 14.04
C ARG A 165 -11.53 -17.79 13.89
N LEU A 166 -11.07 -16.66 13.35
CA LEU A 166 -9.65 -16.42 13.11
C LEU A 166 -8.85 -16.28 14.42
N ASN A 167 -9.46 -15.72 15.46
CA ASN A 167 -8.86 -15.52 16.79
C ASN A 167 -9.11 -16.68 17.76
N ALA A 168 -9.94 -17.67 17.41
CA ALA A 168 -10.22 -18.81 18.27
C ALA A 168 -8.96 -19.65 18.56
N GLY A 169 -8.71 -19.96 19.84
CA GLY A 169 -7.54 -20.72 20.28
C GLY A 169 -6.27 -19.86 20.27
N SER A 170 -5.22 -20.31 19.58
CA SER A 170 -4.05 -19.46 19.35
C SER A 170 -4.29 -18.53 18.16
N GLU A 171 -3.91 -17.27 18.34
CA GLU A 171 -3.98 -16.23 17.32
C GLU A 171 -2.90 -16.36 16.25
N ILE A 172 -1.83 -17.10 16.56
CA ILE A 172 -0.72 -17.43 15.68
C ILE A 172 -0.61 -18.94 15.47
N HIS A 173 0.11 -19.35 14.42
CA HIS A 173 0.49 -20.74 14.21
C HIS A 173 1.92 -20.96 14.73
N PRO A 174 2.22 -22.03 15.50
CA PRO A 174 3.54 -22.22 16.11
C PRO A 174 4.69 -22.40 15.11
N ASP A 175 4.41 -22.91 13.91
CA ASP A 175 5.42 -23.13 12.86
C ASP A 175 5.72 -21.87 12.02
N VAL A 176 5.04 -20.76 12.28
CA VAL A 176 5.20 -19.51 11.52
C VAL A 176 5.57 -18.38 12.47
N GLU A 177 6.62 -17.63 12.15
CA GLU A 177 6.95 -16.42 12.91
C GLU A 177 5.95 -15.31 12.58
N PHE A 178 5.49 -14.57 13.58
CA PHE A 178 4.57 -13.44 13.41
C PHE A 178 5.15 -12.15 13.97
N VAL A 179 5.10 -11.10 13.16
CA VAL A 179 5.37 -9.73 13.56
C VAL A 179 4.14 -8.90 13.24
N THR A 180 3.67 -8.09 14.19
CA THR A 180 2.68 -7.05 13.93
C THR A 180 3.35 -5.69 14.01
N ILE A 181 2.94 -4.77 13.16
CA ILE A 181 3.38 -3.37 13.18
C ILE A 181 2.11 -2.53 13.27
N ARG A 182 2.01 -1.72 14.32
CA ARG A 182 0.87 -0.83 14.54
C ARG A 182 1.29 0.60 14.82
N SER A 183 0.34 1.50 14.61
CA SER A 183 0.42 2.86 15.10
C SER A 183 0.25 2.87 16.61
N ASP A 184 0.75 3.92 17.28
CA ASP A 184 0.42 4.23 18.66
C ASP A 184 -1.05 4.62 18.81
N ALA A 185 -1.52 5.58 17.99
CA ALA A 185 -2.87 6.14 18.06
C ALA A 185 -3.42 6.76 16.75
N ASN A 186 -2.62 6.88 15.69
CA ASN A 186 -3.01 7.59 14.46
C ASN A 186 -3.62 6.69 13.36
N ASP A 187 -3.86 5.41 13.67
CA ASP A 187 -4.53 4.50 12.75
C ASP A 187 -6.05 4.62 12.89
N LYS A 188 -6.72 5.20 11.89
CA LYS A 188 -8.18 5.42 11.88
C LYS A 188 -9.02 4.15 12.04
N TYR A 189 -8.46 2.98 11.74
CA TYR A 189 -9.14 1.68 11.85
C TYR A 189 -8.76 0.91 13.12
N ALA A 190 -7.84 1.46 13.93
CA ALA A 190 -7.51 0.97 15.27
C ALA A 190 -7.75 2.10 16.28
N GLN A 191 -9.02 2.44 16.47
CA GLN A 191 -9.47 3.46 17.42
C GLN A 191 -10.33 2.80 18.52
N PRO A 192 -10.33 3.31 19.76
CA PRO A 192 -11.21 2.80 20.81
C PRO A 192 -12.70 3.11 20.54
N VAL A 193 -12.96 4.17 19.78
CA VAL A 193 -14.29 4.63 19.42
C VAL A 193 -14.27 5.04 17.95
N LEU A 194 -15.27 4.62 17.19
CA LEU A 194 -15.49 5.09 15.82
C LEU A 194 -16.70 6.03 15.78
N PRO A 195 -16.55 7.22 15.21
CA PRO A 195 -17.69 8.09 14.98
C PRO A 195 -18.57 7.51 13.87
N VAL A 196 -19.87 7.34 14.12
CA VAL A 196 -20.84 7.00 13.07
C VAL A 196 -21.58 8.27 12.66
N ASP A 197 -21.19 8.77 11.49
CA ASP A 197 -21.84 9.82 10.69
C ASP A 197 -22.38 11.05 11.45
N ALA A 198 -23.26 11.82 10.78
CA ALA A 198 -23.79 13.09 11.27
C ALA A 198 -24.86 12.94 12.36
N ALA A 199 -25.31 11.72 12.68
CA ALA A 199 -26.38 11.44 13.62
C ALA A 199 -25.90 11.05 15.04
N GLY A 200 -24.62 10.67 15.22
CA GLY A 200 -23.92 10.89 16.49
C GLY A 200 -24.00 9.80 17.58
N ASP A 201 -24.10 8.51 17.22
CA ASP A 201 -23.81 7.43 18.18
C ASP A 201 -22.43 6.82 17.91
N ASP A 202 -21.63 6.74 18.96
CA ASP A 202 -20.29 6.17 18.93
C ASP A 202 -20.36 4.64 18.87
N LEU A 203 -19.67 4.02 17.89
CA LEU A 203 -19.45 2.58 17.89
C LEU A 203 -18.21 2.22 18.70
N ALA A 204 -18.30 1.12 19.44
CA ALA A 204 -17.13 0.51 20.06
C ALA A 204 -16.13 0.12 18.96
N GLY A 205 -14.97 0.78 18.96
CA GLY A 205 -13.88 0.47 18.06
C GLY A 205 -13.03 -0.69 18.56
N GLY A 206 -12.12 -1.19 17.72
CA GLY A 206 -11.21 -2.27 18.09
C GLY A 206 -10.17 -1.90 19.18
N GLY A 207 -9.94 -0.61 19.41
CA GLY A 207 -8.85 -0.10 20.27
C GLY A 207 -7.53 0.12 19.52
N TYR A 208 -6.63 0.89 20.13
CA TYR A 208 -5.31 1.19 19.54
C TYR A 208 -4.42 -0.05 19.39
N ASP A 209 -4.62 -1.05 20.24
CA ASP A 209 -3.92 -2.33 20.25
C ASP A 209 -4.64 -3.43 19.46
N SER A 210 -5.77 -3.13 18.80
CA SER A 210 -6.51 -4.10 17.96
C SER A 210 -5.65 -4.80 16.91
N PRO A 211 -4.59 -4.19 16.34
CA PRO A 211 -3.70 -4.87 15.40
C PRO A 211 -2.70 -5.82 16.03
N THR A 212 -2.57 -5.88 17.35
CA THR A 212 -1.65 -6.82 18.01
C THR A 212 -2.16 -8.26 17.89
N LEU A 213 -1.26 -9.24 18.07
CA LEU A 213 -1.60 -10.65 18.21
C LEU A 213 -0.88 -11.26 19.42
N ALA A 214 -1.60 -12.04 20.21
CA ALA A 214 -1.03 -12.85 21.27
C ALA A 214 -0.04 -13.89 20.69
N GLY A 215 1.19 -13.88 21.18
CA GLY A 215 2.27 -14.76 20.73
C GLY A 215 3.14 -14.19 19.59
N ALA A 216 2.73 -13.09 18.96
CA ALA A 216 3.55 -12.40 17.96
C ALA A 216 4.54 -11.40 18.60
N LEU A 217 5.56 -11.02 17.84
CA LEU A 217 6.33 -9.80 18.14
C LEU A 217 5.50 -8.59 17.72
N ASN A 218 4.98 -7.84 18.71
CA ASN A 218 4.14 -6.67 18.47
C ASN A 218 4.97 -5.38 18.53
N LEU A 219 5.14 -4.71 17.39
CA LEU A 219 5.90 -3.47 17.25
C LEU A 219 4.95 -2.27 17.15
N VAL A 220 5.31 -1.18 17.84
CA VAL A 220 4.58 0.09 17.79
C VAL A 220 5.48 1.14 17.16
N ILE A 221 4.95 1.88 16.19
CA ILE A 221 5.66 3.00 15.56
C ILE A 221 4.84 4.27 15.71
N ASP A 222 5.30 5.15 16.60
CA ASP A 222 4.57 6.35 17.00
C ASP A 222 4.31 7.30 15.83
N GLY A 223 3.09 7.84 15.76
CA GLY A 223 2.68 8.92 14.88
C GLY A 223 2.33 8.52 13.45
N LEU A 224 2.56 7.26 13.05
CA LEU A 224 2.21 6.78 11.71
C LEU A 224 0.70 6.58 11.57
N ASP A 225 0.13 6.94 10.42
CA ASP A 225 -1.26 6.60 10.10
C ASP A 225 -1.41 5.15 9.61
N HIS A 226 -2.67 4.74 9.35
CA HIS A 226 -3.02 3.39 8.92
C HIS A 226 -2.28 2.90 7.67
N ARG A 227 -1.99 3.77 6.71
CA ARG A 227 -1.24 3.40 5.50
C ARG A 227 0.26 3.42 5.80
N GLU A 228 0.72 4.43 6.53
CA GLU A 228 2.13 4.62 6.86
C GLU A 228 2.73 3.46 7.67
N VAL A 229 1.95 2.79 8.53
CA VAL A 229 2.41 1.58 9.26
C VAL A 229 2.82 0.42 8.36
N ALA A 230 2.51 0.47 7.06
CA ALA A 230 2.99 -0.47 6.05
C ALA A 230 4.01 0.14 5.08
N PHE A 231 3.85 1.42 4.72
CA PHE A 231 4.52 2.00 3.55
C PHE A 231 5.55 3.10 3.86
N ALA A 232 5.55 3.65 5.07
CA ALA A 232 6.49 4.70 5.46
C ALA A 232 7.93 4.16 5.61
N PRO A 233 8.97 5.00 5.45
CA PRO A 233 10.36 4.60 5.69
C PRO A 233 10.59 3.94 7.05
N ARG A 234 9.90 4.41 8.11
CA ARG A 234 9.99 3.84 9.47
C ARG A 234 9.35 2.46 9.56
N ALA A 235 8.24 2.23 8.85
CA ALA A 235 7.64 0.90 8.74
C ALA A 235 8.54 -0.06 7.96
N PHE A 236 9.17 0.42 6.88
CA PHE A 236 10.16 -0.37 6.15
C PHE A 236 11.33 -0.81 7.03
N ASP A 237 11.86 0.03 7.93
CA ASP A 237 12.91 -0.37 8.88
C ASP A 237 12.48 -1.58 9.73
N ALA A 238 11.26 -1.54 10.27
CA ALA A 238 10.71 -2.65 11.06
C ALA A 238 10.49 -3.93 10.22
N ILE A 239 9.89 -3.81 9.04
CA ILE A 239 9.68 -4.93 8.09
C ILE A 239 11.04 -5.53 7.72
N TYR A 240 12.01 -4.70 7.34
CA TYR A 240 13.33 -5.16 6.92
C TYR A 240 14.07 -5.88 8.05
N ARG A 241 14.00 -5.39 9.29
CA ARG A 241 14.59 -6.08 10.45
C ARG A 241 13.96 -7.44 10.70
N ALA A 242 12.63 -7.54 10.59
CA ALA A 242 11.92 -8.81 10.72
C ALA A 242 12.36 -9.82 9.65
N VAL A 243 12.53 -9.36 8.41
CA VAL A 243 12.90 -10.22 7.27
C VAL A 243 14.39 -10.57 7.25
N ALA A 244 15.26 -9.58 7.40
CA ALA A 244 16.71 -9.71 7.18
C ALA A 244 17.50 -9.93 8.48
N GLY A 245 16.89 -9.77 9.66
CA GLY A 245 17.56 -9.89 10.96
C GLY A 245 18.56 -8.77 11.25
N ARG A 246 18.59 -7.70 10.44
CA ARG A 246 19.55 -6.58 10.54
C ARG A 246 18.88 -5.27 10.09
N PRO A 247 19.41 -4.10 10.49
CA PRO A 247 18.91 -2.81 9.98
C PRO A 247 19.16 -2.66 8.47
N PRO A 248 18.29 -1.92 7.75
CA PRO A 248 18.55 -1.50 6.39
C PRO A 248 19.50 -0.29 6.33
N THR A 249 20.09 -0.05 5.15
CA THR A 249 20.53 1.27 4.74
C THR A 249 19.32 2.11 4.37
N ALA A 250 19.23 3.33 4.92
CA ALA A 250 18.10 4.22 4.69
C ALA A 250 18.09 4.76 3.24
N GLY A 251 16.90 4.82 2.63
CA GLY A 251 16.66 5.49 1.34
C GLY A 251 16.52 4.54 0.14
N ILE A 252 16.19 5.14 -1.00
CA ILE A 252 16.10 4.47 -2.30
C ILE A 252 17.30 4.94 -3.13
N THR A 253 18.19 4.01 -3.49
CA THR A 253 19.33 4.31 -4.36
C THR A 253 18.86 4.32 -5.81
N PRO A 254 19.05 5.43 -6.55
CA PRO A 254 18.62 5.49 -7.95
C PRO A 254 19.39 4.50 -8.86
N GLU A 255 18.68 3.93 -9.83
CA GLU A 255 19.23 3.21 -10.99
C GLU A 255 19.54 4.20 -12.12
N THR A 256 20.52 3.85 -12.97
CA THR A 256 20.86 4.66 -14.16
C THR A 256 20.02 4.30 -15.38
N ASP A 257 19.61 3.04 -15.53
CA ASP A 257 18.70 2.57 -16.59
C ASP A 257 17.36 2.18 -15.96
N VAL A 258 16.41 3.11 -15.97
CA VAL A 258 15.08 2.92 -15.39
C VAL A 258 14.11 2.43 -16.47
N ARG A 259 13.45 1.30 -16.18
CA ARG A 259 12.37 0.76 -17.00
C ARG A 259 11.05 0.86 -16.26
N LEU A 260 10.11 1.60 -16.86
CA LEU A 260 8.81 1.87 -16.26
C LEU A 260 7.72 1.18 -17.06
N GLY A 261 6.87 0.46 -16.34
CA GLY A 261 5.68 -0.15 -16.90
C GLY A 261 4.63 -0.32 -15.81
N GLY A 262 3.48 -0.78 -16.23
CA GLY A 262 2.34 -0.83 -15.34
C GLY A 262 1.15 -1.49 -15.98
N ILE A 263 0.03 -1.40 -15.27
CA ILE A 263 -1.27 -1.88 -15.71
C ILE A 263 -2.30 -0.74 -15.60
N VAL A 264 -3.15 -0.62 -16.61
CA VAL A 264 -4.40 0.14 -16.52
C VAL A 264 -5.48 -0.77 -15.97
N SER A 265 -6.14 -0.36 -14.89
CA SER A 265 -7.20 -1.13 -14.24
C SER A 265 -8.50 -0.34 -14.12
N GLY A 266 -9.61 -1.06 -14.14
CA GLY A 266 -10.94 -0.46 -14.16
C GLY A 266 -11.57 -0.26 -12.78
N PHE A 267 -12.66 0.49 -12.79
CA PHE A 267 -13.55 0.75 -11.67
C PHE A 267 -14.99 0.44 -12.09
N ALA A 268 -15.73 -0.27 -11.26
CA ALA A 268 -17.09 -0.68 -11.55
C ALA A 268 -17.91 -0.88 -10.27
N ASN A 269 -19.20 -0.56 -10.32
CA ASN A 269 -20.12 -0.65 -9.17
C ASN A 269 -19.66 0.09 -7.91
N GLY A 270 -19.03 1.26 -8.08
CA GLY A 270 -18.56 2.06 -6.94
C GLY A 270 -17.23 1.59 -6.35
N GLU A 271 -16.61 0.55 -6.91
CA GLU A 271 -15.39 -0.04 -6.36
C GLU A 271 -14.29 -0.24 -7.42
N PRO A 272 -13.02 -0.20 -7.01
CA PRO A 272 -11.93 -0.64 -7.86
C PRO A 272 -12.01 -2.14 -8.10
N THR A 273 -11.82 -2.55 -9.35
CA THR A 273 -11.88 -3.99 -9.70
C THR A 273 -10.51 -4.67 -9.60
N ASN A 274 -9.43 -3.88 -9.74
CA ASN A 274 -8.08 -4.37 -10.04
C ASN A 274 -7.99 -5.29 -11.27
N LEU A 275 -9.02 -5.32 -12.11
CA LEU A 275 -9.02 -6.04 -13.38
C LEU A 275 -8.40 -5.17 -14.48
N PRO A 276 -7.63 -5.76 -15.40
CA PRO A 276 -7.13 -5.09 -16.59
C PRO A 276 -8.22 -4.41 -17.42
N VAL A 277 -7.89 -3.25 -18.00
CA VAL A 277 -8.69 -2.60 -19.04
C VAL A 277 -8.03 -2.85 -20.39
N ASP A 278 -8.74 -3.54 -21.27
CA ASP A 278 -8.33 -3.75 -22.66
C ASP A 278 -8.58 -2.49 -23.52
N GLY A 279 -7.69 -2.22 -24.47
CA GLY A 279 -7.83 -1.12 -25.41
C GLY A 279 -7.63 0.29 -24.82
N ALA A 280 -7.19 0.41 -23.56
CA ALA A 280 -6.82 1.71 -22.99
C ALA A 280 -5.55 2.24 -23.67
N VAL A 281 -5.56 3.52 -24.05
CA VAL A 281 -4.39 4.18 -24.63
C VAL A 281 -3.66 4.93 -23.53
N VAL A 282 -2.37 4.64 -23.35
CA VAL A 282 -1.47 5.33 -22.43
C VAL A 282 -0.44 6.10 -23.24
N ALA A 283 -0.36 7.41 -23.03
CA ALA A 283 0.70 8.28 -23.55
C ALA A 283 1.46 8.90 -22.38
N VAL A 284 2.79 8.81 -22.40
CA VAL A 284 3.66 9.35 -21.35
C VAL A 284 4.46 10.52 -21.92
N TYR A 285 4.52 11.62 -21.18
CA TYR A 285 5.26 12.82 -21.56
C TYR A 285 6.26 13.20 -20.48
N ASP A 286 7.45 13.61 -20.90
CA ASP A 286 8.31 14.44 -20.07
C ASP A 286 7.66 15.81 -19.86
N VAL A 287 7.66 16.29 -18.62
CA VAL A 287 7.11 17.61 -18.29
C VAL A 287 8.13 18.49 -17.59
N HIS A 288 7.99 19.80 -17.80
CA HIS A 288 8.83 20.79 -17.12
C HIS A 288 8.49 20.82 -15.62
N PRO A 289 9.46 20.66 -14.71
CA PRO A 289 9.21 20.51 -13.27
C PRO A 289 8.46 21.69 -12.65
N GLU A 290 8.76 22.92 -13.09
CA GLU A 290 8.10 24.13 -12.56
C GLU A 290 6.76 24.48 -13.21
N THR A 291 6.46 23.98 -14.42
CA THR A 291 5.26 24.45 -15.16
C THR A 291 4.27 23.34 -15.46
N GLY A 292 4.68 22.07 -15.38
CA GLY A 292 3.89 20.92 -15.80
C GLY A 292 3.68 20.86 -17.32
N ALA A 293 4.26 21.77 -18.10
CA ALA A 293 4.11 21.77 -19.55
C ALA A 293 4.91 20.61 -20.16
N ARG A 294 4.32 19.92 -21.14
CA ARG A 294 5.00 18.88 -21.93
C ARG A 294 6.22 19.48 -22.63
N LEU A 295 7.33 18.74 -22.59
CA LEU A 295 8.59 19.15 -23.23
C LEU A 295 8.66 18.77 -24.72
N GLY A 296 7.72 17.97 -25.21
CA GLY A 296 7.64 17.55 -26.61
C GLY A 296 6.51 16.56 -26.87
N ASP A 297 6.68 15.77 -27.93
CA ASP A 297 5.83 14.62 -28.25
C ASP A 297 5.88 13.56 -27.13
N PRO A 298 4.91 12.64 -27.04
CA PRO A 298 4.95 11.58 -26.04
C PRO A 298 6.22 10.73 -26.20
N ILE A 299 6.95 10.54 -25.12
CA ILE A 299 8.15 9.69 -25.07
C ILE A 299 7.79 8.20 -25.10
N HIS A 300 6.54 7.87 -24.78
CA HIS A 300 5.99 6.54 -24.87
C HIS A 300 4.50 6.59 -25.21
N ARG A 301 4.05 5.66 -26.05
CA ARG A 301 2.63 5.47 -26.35
C ARG A 301 2.33 3.99 -26.53
N ALA A 302 1.35 3.48 -25.81
CA ALA A 302 0.90 2.10 -25.90
C ALA A 302 -0.62 1.99 -25.84
N THR A 303 -1.14 0.91 -26.41
CA THR A 303 -2.52 0.47 -26.21
C THR A 303 -2.47 -0.85 -25.45
N THR A 304 -3.21 -0.94 -24.35
CA THR A 304 -3.25 -2.14 -23.53
C THR A 304 -3.96 -3.29 -24.24
N GLY A 305 -3.51 -4.52 -23.99
CA GLY A 305 -4.24 -5.73 -24.34
C GLY A 305 -5.07 -6.26 -23.16
N LEU A 306 -5.47 -7.53 -23.23
CA LEU A 306 -6.24 -8.23 -22.19
C LEU A 306 -5.55 -8.28 -20.81
N ASP A 307 -4.23 -8.12 -20.77
CA ASP A 307 -3.45 -8.07 -19.54
C ASP A 307 -3.35 -6.65 -18.94
N GLY A 308 -3.84 -5.63 -19.67
CA GLY A 308 -3.87 -4.24 -19.23
C GLY A 308 -2.49 -3.58 -19.22
N ARG A 309 -1.44 -4.27 -19.69
CA ARG A 309 -0.06 -3.79 -19.59
C ARG A 309 0.23 -2.77 -20.67
N TRP A 310 0.93 -1.69 -20.30
CA TRP A 310 1.24 -0.58 -21.22
C TRP A 310 2.75 -0.29 -21.35
N GLY A 311 3.62 -1.03 -20.67
CA GLY A 311 5.08 -0.87 -20.73
C GLY A 311 5.82 -2.20 -20.97
N PRO A 312 7.15 -2.26 -20.75
CA PRO A 312 7.99 -1.20 -20.21
C PRO A 312 8.48 -0.19 -21.27
N PHE A 313 8.83 1.02 -20.84
CA PHE A 313 9.58 2.01 -21.62
C PHE A 313 10.82 2.49 -20.84
N ALA A 314 11.79 3.09 -21.54
CA ALA A 314 12.97 3.68 -20.90
C ALA A 314 12.63 5.06 -20.32
N GLY A 315 12.81 5.23 -19.02
CA GLY A 315 12.57 6.49 -18.31
C GLY A 315 13.85 7.09 -17.73
N SER A 316 13.83 8.40 -17.50
CA SER A 316 14.73 9.12 -16.61
C SER A 316 14.36 8.89 -15.12
N PRO A 317 15.35 8.69 -14.23
CA PRO A 317 15.13 8.53 -12.79
C PRO A 317 14.77 9.83 -12.07
N ALA A 318 14.94 10.98 -12.71
CA ALA A 318 14.81 12.30 -12.10
C ALA A 318 13.72 13.18 -12.74
N ALA A 319 13.16 12.76 -13.87
CA ALA A 319 12.13 13.53 -14.55
C ALA A 319 10.75 13.28 -13.92
N PRO A 320 9.93 14.32 -13.71
CA PRO A 320 8.49 14.15 -13.54
C PRO A 320 7.85 13.80 -14.89
N TYR A 321 6.79 13.00 -14.83
CA TYR A 321 6.02 12.60 -16.01
C TYR A 321 4.55 13.01 -15.90
N GLU A 322 3.93 13.28 -17.04
CA GLU A 322 2.48 13.22 -17.21
C GLU A 322 2.11 11.91 -17.92
N PHE A 323 1.28 11.10 -17.28
CA PHE A 323 0.61 9.95 -17.89
C PHE A 323 -0.79 10.39 -18.32
N VAL A 324 -1.08 10.29 -19.62
CA VAL A 324 -2.40 10.58 -20.19
C VAL A 324 -3.03 9.27 -20.62
N VAL A 325 -4.17 8.94 -20.02
CA VAL A 325 -4.86 7.66 -20.28
C VAL A 325 -6.29 7.91 -20.72
N SER A 326 -6.68 7.25 -21.81
CA SER A 326 -8.05 7.28 -22.33
C SER A 326 -8.54 5.86 -22.60
N ALA A 327 -9.76 5.55 -22.16
CA ALA A 327 -10.44 4.29 -22.45
C ALA A 327 -11.94 4.54 -22.62
N ALA A 328 -12.62 3.65 -23.34
CA ALA A 328 -14.07 3.77 -23.52
C ALA A 328 -14.80 3.72 -22.16
N GLY A 329 -15.74 4.66 -21.96
CA GLY A 329 -16.53 4.74 -20.71
C GLY A 329 -15.87 5.48 -19.55
N TYR A 330 -14.65 5.99 -19.73
CA TYR A 330 -13.92 6.74 -18.71
C TYR A 330 -13.53 8.15 -19.18
N PRO A 331 -13.40 9.13 -18.28
CA PRO A 331 -12.75 10.39 -18.59
C PRO A 331 -11.28 10.19 -18.99
N THR A 332 -10.73 11.16 -19.73
CA THR A 332 -9.29 11.21 -19.94
C THR A 332 -8.60 11.54 -18.62
N THR A 333 -7.79 10.61 -18.13
CA THR A 333 -7.05 10.75 -16.87
C THR A 333 -5.65 11.28 -17.14
N HIS A 334 -5.30 12.40 -16.50
CA HIS A 334 -3.95 12.95 -16.46
C HIS A 334 -3.37 12.68 -15.08
N VAL A 335 -2.25 11.97 -14.99
CA VAL A 335 -1.56 11.71 -13.73
C VAL A 335 -0.15 12.24 -13.81
N TYR A 336 0.15 13.25 -13.00
CA TYR A 336 1.48 13.80 -12.80
C TYR A 336 2.12 13.09 -11.61
N ARG A 337 3.34 12.61 -11.75
CA ARG A 337 3.99 11.81 -10.70
C ARG A 337 5.38 12.31 -10.37
N SER A 338 5.73 12.16 -9.09
CA SER A 338 7.10 12.28 -8.62
C SER A 338 8.04 11.35 -9.40
N PRO A 339 9.34 11.68 -9.50
CA PRO A 339 10.29 10.87 -10.24
C PRO A 339 10.38 9.43 -9.74
N PHE A 340 10.70 8.53 -10.66
CA PHE A 340 10.90 7.09 -10.41
C PHE A 340 12.39 6.75 -10.39
N PRO A 341 13.06 6.76 -9.22
CA PRO A 341 14.50 6.56 -9.14
C PRO A 341 14.93 5.15 -9.54
N ARG A 342 14.02 4.18 -9.59
CA ARG A 342 14.30 2.79 -9.96
C ARG A 342 13.22 2.24 -10.87
N SER A 343 13.55 1.20 -11.61
CA SER A 343 12.62 0.48 -12.47
C SER A 343 11.43 -0.09 -11.68
N THR A 344 10.26 -0.15 -12.32
CA THR A 344 9.07 -0.79 -11.75
C THR A 344 8.10 -1.14 -12.87
N ASP A 345 7.43 -2.28 -12.73
CA ASP A 345 6.29 -2.69 -13.54
C ASP A 345 4.95 -2.61 -12.76
N LEU A 346 5.01 -2.04 -11.54
CA LEU A 346 3.88 -1.93 -10.60
C LEU A 346 3.18 -0.57 -10.68
N ILE A 347 3.40 0.23 -11.73
CA ILE A 347 2.60 1.44 -11.90
C ILE A 347 1.16 1.04 -12.18
N ARG A 348 0.26 1.45 -11.29
CA ARG A 348 -1.18 1.32 -11.53
C ARG A 348 -1.74 2.65 -11.97
N ILE A 349 -2.51 2.64 -13.06
CA ILE A 349 -3.38 3.75 -13.44
C ILE A 349 -4.80 3.22 -13.34
N ARG A 350 -5.47 3.57 -12.25
CA ARG A 350 -6.86 3.17 -12.00
C ARG A 350 -7.77 4.20 -12.64
N LEU A 351 -8.54 3.77 -13.65
CA LEU A 351 -9.52 4.65 -14.28
C LEU A 351 -10.76 4.72 -13.40
N GLU A 352 -11.18 5.94 -13.09
CA GLU A 352 -12.36 6.20 -12.27
C GLU A 352 -13.41 6.92 -13.13
N PRO A 353 -14.71 6.65 -12.92
CA PRO A 353 -15.76 7.43 -13.56
C PRO A 353 -15.69 8.90 -13.09
N LEU A 354 -16.28 9.81 -13.87
CA LEU A 354 -16.38 11.20 -13.44
C LEU A 354 -17.18 11.31 -12.14
N PRO A 355 -16.69 12.07 -11.13
CA PRO A 355 -17.44 12.30 -9.92
C PRO A 355 -18.79 12.98 -10.21
N GLY A 356 -19.86 12.52 -9.56
CA GLY A 356 -21.17 13.17 -9.63
C GLY A 356 -21.12 14.62 -9.15
N GLY A 357 -21.87 15.52 -9.78
CA GLY A 357 -21.91 16.95 -9.41
C GLY A 357 -20.71 17.78 -9.88
N ALA A 358 -19.71 17.16 -10.52
CA ALA A 358 -18.52 17.84 -11.00
C ALA A 358 -18.78 18.76 -12.21
N ALA A 359 -19.93 18.60 -12.90
CA ALA A 359 -20.28 19.34 -14.12
C ALA A 359 -20.33 20.88 -13.98
N SER A 360 -20.36 21.43 -12.77
CA SER A 360 -20.33 22.88 -12.52
C SER A 360 -18.91 23.47 -12.40
N GLN A 361 -17.87 22.63 -12.36
CA GLN A 361 -16.49 23.06 -12.11
C GLN A 361 -15.70 23.18 -13.42
N PRO A 362 -14.88 24.24 -13.61
CA PRO A 362 -14.09 24.42 -14.84
C PRO A 362 -12.98 23.37 -15.02
N ALA A 363 -12.21 23.09 -13.97
CA ALA A 363 -11.22 22.02 -13.89
C ALA A 363 -11.11 21.55 -12.44
N ILE A 364 -10.73 20.28 -12.24
CA ILE A 364 -10.44 19.71 -10.93
C ILE A 364 -9.01 19.17 -10.93
N VAL A 365 -8.26 19.50 -9.89
CA VAL A 365 -6.99 18.85 -9.57
C VAL A 365 -7.14 18.09 -8.26
N THR A 366 -6.74 16.82 -8.29
CA THR A 366 -6.72 15.94 -7.12
C THR A 366 -5.28 15.65 -6.71
N MET A 367 -4.92 16.04 -5.50
CA MET A 367 -3.67 15.61 -4.87
C MET A 367 -3.89 14.22 -4.29
N THR A 368 -2.94 13.31 -4.50
CA THR A 368 -2.99 11.96 -3.95
C THR A 368 -1.64 11.55 -3.35
N ARG A 369 -1.68 10.86 -2.21
CA ARG A 369 -0.53 10.22 -1.56
C ARG A 369 -0.89 8.77 -1.20
N PRO A 370 -0.82 7.82 -2.14
CA PRO A 370 -1.35 6.47 -1.95
C PRO A 370 -0.80 5.69 -0.75
N ARG A 371 0.33 6.11 -0.17
CA ARG A 371 1.06 5.43 0.92
C ARG A 371 0.89 6.08 2.30
N GLY A 372 -0.01 7.04 2.44
CA GLY A 372 -0.30 7.71 3.71
C GLY A 372 -1.61 8.50 3.67
N TYR A 373 -1.93 9.19 4.76
CA TYR A 373 -3.08 10.08 4.87
C TYR A 373 -2.66 11.49 5.27
N PHE A 374 -3.32 12.52 4.76
CA PHE A 374 -3.02 13.91 5.12
C PHE A 374 -3.32 14.17 6.61
N GLY A 375 -2.31 14.57 7.37
CA GLY A 375 -2.45 14.94 8.78
C GLY A 375 -2.16 16.42 9.02
N HIS A 376 -3.16 17.19 9.45
CA HIS A 376 -2.95 18.59 9.88
C HIS A 376 -1.95 18.67 11.02
N GLY A 377 -1.00 19.62 10.93
CA GLY A 377 0.06 19.81 11.93
C GLY A 377 1.19 18.78 11.87
N ARG A 378 1.02 17.71 11.10
CA ARG A 378 2.06 16.71 10.80
C ARG A 378 2.66 16.90 9.41
N ASP A 379 1.80 17.14 8.44
CA ASP A 379 2.13 17.21 7.03
C ASP A 379 1.92 18.63 6.48
N THR A 380 2.68 18.98 5.44
CA THR A 380 2.39 20.11 4.56
C THR A 380 1.72 19.58 3.31
N PHE A 381 0.51 20.01 2.99
CA PHE A 381 -0.21 19.60 1.78
C PHE A 381 -0.98 20.78 1.20
N THR A 382 -0.50 21.33 0.08
CA THR A 382 -1.10 22.52 -0.52
C THR A 382 -1.22 22.43 -2.04
N MET A 383 -2.22 23.11 -2.60
CA MET A 383 -2.32 23.43 -4.03
C MET A 383 -2.35 24.95 -4.17
N ASP A 384 -1.38 25.53 -4.90
CA ASP A 384 -1.13 26.99 -4.96
C ASP A 384 -1.05 27.63 -3.56
N GLY A 385 -0.36 26.97 -2.63
CA GLY A 385 -0.18 27.44 -1.25
C GLY A 385 -1.44 27.38 -0.37
N ARG A 386 -2.54 26.80 -0.86
CA ARG A 386 -3.78 26.61 -0.11
C ARG A 386 -3.97 25.15 0.26
N VAL A 387 -4.39 24.91 1.50
CA VAL A 387 -4.78 23.57 1.95
C VAL A 387 -6.12 23.19 1.33
N PRO A 388 -6.26 22.01 0.69
CA PRO A 388 -7.53 21.53 0.18
C PRO A 388 -8.59 21.36 1.27
N ASP A 389 -9.84 21.70 0.94
CA ASP A 389 -10.99 21.46 1.81
C ASP A 389 -11.27 19.95 1.99
N GLY A 390 -11.96 19.57 3.07
CA GLY A 390 -12.40 18.19 3.31
C GLY A 390 -11.36 17.26 3.96
N VAL A 391 -10.13 17.73 4.20
CA VAL A 391 -9.15 17.03 5.04
C VAL A 391 -9.45 17.32 6.52
N VAL A 392 -9.86 16.28 7.25
CA VAL A 392 -10.24 16.38 8.67
C VAL A 392 -9.02 16.61 9.57
N ALA A 393 -9.18 17.43 10.61
CA ALA A 393 -8.20 17.54 11.68
C ALA A 393 -8.28 16.34 12.65
N GLY A 394 -7.19 16.02 13.32
CA GLY A 394 -7.10 14.87 14.23
C GLY A 394 -6.49 13.64 13.55
N VAL A 395 -7.10 12.47 13.76
CA VAL A 395 -6.63 11.20 13.17
C VAL A 395 -6.70 11.29 11.64
N PRO A 396 -5.58 11.10 10.91
CA PRO A 396 -5.56 11.20 9.45
C PRO A 396 -6.45 10.13 8.79
N THR A 397 -7.28 10.53 7.80
CA THR A 397 -8.25 9.60 7.18
C THR A 397 -8.26 9.53 5.66
N THR A 398 -7.74 10.54 4.97
CA THR A 398 -7.85 10.67 3.51
C THR A 398 -6.48 10.70 2.84
N SER A 399 -6.35 9.96 1.75
CA SER A 399 -5.13 9.91 0.90
C SER A 399 -5.28 10.73 -0.38
N ALA A 400 -6.45 11.33 -0.61
CA ALA A 400 -6.76 12.15 -1.76
C ALA A 400 -7.57 13.39 -1.33
N ALA A 401 -7.28 14.53 -1.95
CA ALA A 401 -8.02 15.77 -1.74
C ALA A 401 -8.07 16.57 -3.05
N SER A 402 -9.20 17.20 -3.33
CA SER A 402 -9.46 17.84 -4.63
C SER A 402 -9.79 19.32 -4.47
N MET A 403 -9.39 20.13 -5.45
CA MET A 403 -9.72 21.55 -5.51
C MET A 403 -10.10 21.98 -6.94
N PRO A 404 -11.06 22.92 -7.08
CA PRO A 404 -11.40 23.50 -8.36
C PRO A 404 -10.37 24.55 -8.81
N PHE A 405 -10.10 24.61 -10.11
CA PHE A 405 -9.22 25.61 -10.72
C PHE A 405 -9.76 26.11 -12.05
N ALA A 406 -9.29 27.30 -12.47
CA ALA A 406 -9.45 27.74 -13.85
C ALA A 406 -8.70 26.80 -14.82
N ILE A 407 -9.18 26.72 -16.06
CA ILE A 407 -8.56 25.90 -17.13
C ILE A 407 -7.25 26.51 -17.64
N ALA A 408 -6.43 25.69 -18.32
CA ALA A 408 -5.25 26.10 -19.08
C ALA A 408 -4.17 26.84 -18.26
N ARG A 409 -4.05 26.55 -16.97
CA ARG A 409 -2.98 27.09 -16.10
C ARG A 409 -2.18 26.01 -15.41
N THR A 410 -1.09 26.43 -14.80
CA THR A 410 -0.28 25.60 -13.89
C THR A 410 -0.83 25.73 -12.47
N VAL A 411 -0.82 24.61 -11.76
CA VAL A 411 -1.09 24.51 -10.32
C VAL A 411 0.13 23.87 -9.67
N HIS A 412 0.65 24.50 -8.62
CA HIS A 412 1.76 23.97 -7.84
C HIS A 412 1.21 23.17 -6.67
N VAL A 413 1.47 21.87 -6.68
CA VAL A 413 1.01 20.93 -5.67
C VAL A 413 2.21 20.53 -4.83
N VAL A 414 2.11 20.70 -3.50
CA VAL A 414 3.19 20.40 -2.56
C VAL A 414 2.68 19.41 -1.53
N PHE A 415 3.46 18.36 -1.30
CA PHE A 415 3.27 17.42 -0.20
C PHE A 415 4.61 17.20 0.51
N ASN A 416 4.73 17.68 1.75
CA ASN A 416 5.96 17.65 2.54
C ASN A 416 7.17 18.18 1.74
N GLU A 417 8.16 17.33 1.44
CA GLU A 417 9.36 17.67 0.69
C GLU A 417 9.19 17.49 -0.83
N GLU A 418 8.07 16.92 -1.27
CA GLU A 418 7.76 16.71 -2.68
C GLU A 418 6.93 17.87 -3.26
N ALA A 419 7.19 18.20 -4.53
CA ALA A 419 6.43 19.19 -5.27
C ALA A 419 6.24 18.74 -6.72
N LEU A 420 5.06 19.04 -7.27
CA LEU A 420 4.69 18.81 -8.66
C LEU A 420 4.02 20.05 -9.23
N ALA A 421 4.35 20.40 -10.47
CA ALA A 421 3.57 21.35 -11.26
C ALA A 421 2.66 20.57 -12.22
N VAL A 422 1.35 20.83 -12.17
CA VAL A 422 0.36 20.15 -13.01
C VAL A 422 -0.39 21.15 -13.88
N ARG A 423 -0.85 20.71 -15.06
CA ARG A 423 -1.69 21.53 -15.96
C ARG A 423 -3.17 21.22 -15.74
N THR A 424 -3.98 22.26 -15.73
CA THR A 424 -5.44 22.13 -15.62
C THR A 424 -6.08 21.91 -16.98
N TYR A 425 -7.02 20.96 -17.03
CA TYR A 425 -7.77 20.59 -18.23
C TYR A 425 -9.28 20.76 -17.99
N PRO A 426 -10.05 21.09 -19.04
CA PRO A 426 -11.48 21.33 -18.91
C PRO A 426 -12.24 20.06 -18.52
N LEU A 427 -12.90 20.11 -17.37
CA LEU A 427 -13.73 19.00 -16.90
C LEU A 427 -14.96 18.77 -17.78
N ALA A 428 -15.47 19.82 -18.42
CA ALA A 428 -16.56 19.74 -19.40
C ALA A 428 -16.21 18.87 -20.62
N GLU A 429 -14.91 18.70 -20.92
CA GLU A 429 -14.38 17.80 -21.96
C GLU A 429 -14.00 16.42 -21.37
N GLN A 430 -14.44 16.14 -20.14
CA GLN A 430 -14.18 14.88 -19.42
C GLN A 430 -12.70 14.63 -19.14
N HIS A 431 -11.95 15.66 -18.74
CA HIS A 431 -10.58 15.52 -18.25
C HIS A 431 -10.52 15.57 -16.71
N VAL A 432 -9.76 14.66 -16.12
CA VAL A 432 -9.45 14.64 -14.68
C VAL A 432 -7.94 14.67 -14.47
N VAL A 433 -7.48 15.41 -13.45
CA VAL A 433 -6.05 15.66 -13.21
C VAL A 433 -5.66 15.23 -11.80
N PHE A 434 -4.65 14.39 -11.72
CA PHE A 434 -4.08 13.89 -10.48
C PHE A 434 -2.61 14.33 -10.34
N ALA A 435 -2.25 14.84 -9.17
CA ALA A 435 -0.87 14.97 -8.72
C ALA A 435 -0.63 13.86 -7.69
N GLU A 436 0.16 12.84 -8.04
CA GLU A 436 0.39 11.66 -7.21
C GLU A 436 1.83 11.60 -6.71
N PHE A 437 1.96 11.60 -5.38
CA PHE A 437 3.23 11.61 -4.66
C PHE A 437 3.70 10.22 -4.26
N HIS A 438 5.01 10.04 -4.06
CA HIS A 438 5.60 8.72 -3.83
C HIS A 438 6.23 8.54 -2.45
N TYR A 439 6.69 9.61 -1.79
CA TYR A 439 7.69 9.53 -0.72
C TYR A 439 7.19 9.89 0.68
#